data_AF-A0A2G8KE12-F1
#
_entry.id   AF-A0A2G8KE12-F1
#
_cell.length_a   1.000
_cell.length_b   1.000
_cell.length_c   1.000
_cell.angle_alpha   90.00
_cell.angle_beta   90.00
_cell.angle_gamma   90.00
#
_symmetry.space_group_name_H-M   'P 1'
#
loop_
_entity.id
_entity.type
_entity.pdbx_description
1 polymer ?
#
loop_
_entity_poly.entity_id
_entity_poly.type
_entity_poly.pdbx_seq_one_letter_code
_entity_poly.pdbx_strand_id
1 'polypeptide(L)' 'MPTYKLTYFDARAKAEPARYMFELAGLEYEDTRVTRDEWKAMKATTGLGQLPVLEVDGIELPQSGAIERYIGRKHGE' A
#
# COMPACT_ATOMS: atom_id res chain seq x y z
N MET A 1 -4.67 15.81 6.97
CA MET A 1 -3.77 14.64 7.09
C MET A 1 -3.57 14.09 5.70
N PRO A 2 -2.40 13.51 5.37
CA PRO A 2 -2.19 12.88 4.08
C PRO A 2 -3.23 11.79 3.85
N THR A 3 -3.66 11.61 2.59
CA THR A 3 -4.54 10.49 2.22
C THR A 3 -3.69 9.28 1.86
N TYR A 4 -4.04 8.13 2.43
CA TYR A 4 -3.34 6.87 2.20
C TYR A 4 -4.27 5.87 1.52
N LYS A 5 -3.79 5.23 0.45
CA LYS A 5 -4.46 4.10 -0.19
C LYS A 5 -3.47 2.97 -0.45
N LEU A 6 -3.69 1.82 0.17
CA LEU A 6 -2.86 0.64 0.02
C LEU A 6 -3.56 -0.36 -0.91
N THR A 7 -2.98 -0.57 -2.10
CA THR A 7 -3.51 -1.53 -3.08
C THR A 7 -2.75 -2.85 -3.01
N TYR A 8 -3.47 -3.95 -2.79
CA TYR A 8 -2.92 -5.31 -2.85
C TYR A 8 -3.98 -6.34 -3.24
N PHE A 9 -3.57 -7.60 -3.42
CA PHE A 9 -4.54 -8.69 -3.55
C PHE A 9 -5.36 -8.84 -2.27
N ASP A 10 -6.53 -9.48 -2.38
CA ASP A 10 -7.28 -9.97 -1.22
C ASP A 10 -6.55 -11.15 -0.53
N ALA A 11 -5.41 -10.82 0.06
CA ALA A 11 -4.53 -11.68 0.80
C ALA A 11 -3.70 -10.82 1.77
N ARG A 12 -3.13 -11.46 2.78
CA ARG A 12 -2.24 -10.80 3.73
C ARG A 12 -0.86 -10.52 3.09
N ALA A 13 -0.07 -11.58 2.96
CA ALA A 13 1.26 -11.62 2.33
C ALA A 13 2.07 -10.32 2.48
N LYS A 14 2.49 -9.69 1.37
CA LYS A 14 3.43 -8.56 1.40
C LYS A 14 2.81 -7.22 1.83
N ALA A 15 1.48 -7.11 1.92
CA ALA A 15 0.81 -5.88 2.33
C ALA A 15 0.47 -5.86 3.82
N GLU A 16 0.34 -7.03 4.44
CA GLU A 16 -0.07 -7.13 5.85
C GLU A 16 0.81 -6.36 6.84
N PRO A 17 2.15 -6.36 6.71
CA PRO A 17 2.98 -5.56 7.61
C PRO A 17 2.61 -4.07 7.56
N ALA A 18 2.37 -3.52 6.36
CA ALA A 18 1.94 -2.13 6.21
C ALA A 18 0.56 -1.89 6.83
N ARG A 19 -0.39 -2.82 6.68
CA ARG A 19 -1.71 -2.74 7.35
C ARG A 19 -1.56 -2.65 8.86
N TYR A 20 -0.76 -3.53 9.47
CA TYR A 20 -0.51 -3.46 10.92
C TYR A 20 0.15 -2.16 11.34
N MET A 21 1.08 -1.62 10.54
CA MET A 21 1.72 -0.36 10.86
C MET A 21 0.74 0.83 10.84
N PHE A 22 -0.23 0.84 9.91
CA PHE A 22 -1.28 1.85 9.91
C PHE A 22 -2.17 1.75 11.17
N GLU A 23 -2.62 0.55 11.52
CA GLU A 23 -3.44 0.32 12.72
C GLU A 23 -2.69 0.69 14.01
N LEU A 24 -1.43 0.27 14.15
CA LEU A 24 -0.60 0.59 15.32
C LEU A 24 -0.33 2.10 15.46
N ALA A 25 -0.24 2.81 14.33
CA ALA A 25 -0.08 4.26 14.31
C ALA A 25 -1.40 5.04 14.44
N GLY A 26 -2.55 4.35 14.49
CA GLY A 26 -3.88 4.99 14.53
C GLY A 26 -4.20 5.82 13.29
N LEU A 27 -3.67 5.43 12.13
CA LEU A 27 -3.84 6.14 10.86
C LEU A 27 -4.96 5.54 10.02
N GLU A 28 -5.85 6.38 9.53
CA GLU A 28 -6.83 5.98 8.52
C GLU A 28 -6.18 5.80 7.15
N TYR A 29 -6.56 4.73 6.44
CA TYR A 29 -6.14 4.45 5.07
C TYR A 29 -7.22 3.63 4.34
N GLU A 30 -7.24 3.74 3.02
CA GLU A 30 -8.07 2.88 2.16
C GLU A 30 -7.32 1.55 1.88
N ASP A 31 -7.87 0.41 2.30
CA ASP A 31 -7.37 -0.93 1.96
C ASP A 31 -8.03 -1.43 0.67
N THR A 32 -7.48 -1.03 -0.48
CA THR A 32 -7.99 -1.43 -1.79
C THR A 32 -7.53 -2.85 -2.14
N ARG A 33 -8.47 -3.80 -2.13
CA ARG A 33 -8.20 -5.20 -2.46
C ARG A 33 -8.62 -5.53 -3.88
N VAL A 34 -7.69 -6.03 -4.68
CA VAL A 34 -7.94 -6.35 -6.10
C VAL A 34 -7.90 -7.86 -6.37
N THR A 35 -8.74 -8.29 -7.30
CA THR A 35 -8.71 -9.62 -7.89
C THR A 35 -7.57 -9.76 -8.88
N ARG A 36 -7.31 -11.00 -9.34
CA ARG A 36 -6.29 -11.22 -10.37
C ARG A 36 -6.65 -10.59 -11.72
N ASP A 37 -7.92 -10.47 -12.06
CA ASP A 37 -8.35 -9.92 -13.34
C ASP A 37 -8.30 -8.39 -13.34
N GLU A 38 -8.71 -7.75 -12.23
CA GLU A 38 -8.45 -6.31 -12.01
C GLU A 38 -6.95 -6.01 -12.04
N TRP A 39 -6.13 -6.83 -11.38
CA TRP A 39 -4.69 -6.69 -11.44
C TRP A 39 -4.13 -6.78 -12.86
N LYS A 40 -4.59 -7.74 -13.67
CA LYS A 40 -4.17 -7.84 -15.08
C LYS A 40 -4.46 -6.57 -15.86
N ALA A 41 -5.61 -5.93 -15.63
CA ALA A 41 -6.01 -4.70 -16.30
C ALA A 41 -5.17 -3.49 -15.87
N MET A 42 -4.83 -3.38 -14.58
CA MET A 42 -4.10 -2.23 -14.04
C MET A 42 -2.56 -2.38 -14.05
N LYS A 43 -2.02 -3.59 -14.21
CA LYS A 43 -0.57 -3.86 -14.09
C LYS A 43 0.29 -2.96 -14.98
N ALA A 44 -0.19 -2.64 -16.17
CA ALA A 44 0.54 -1.81 -17.14
C ALA A 44 0.62 -0.33 -16.72
N THR A 45 -0.30 0.15 -15.87
CA THR A 45 -0.34 1.54 -15.40
C THR A 45 0.33 1.73 -14.03
N THR A 46 0.58 0.64 -13.30
CA THR A 46 1.30 0.69 -12.02
C THR A 46 2.80 0.92 -12.23
N GLY A 47 3.41 1.83 -11.48
CA GLY A 47 4.78 2.32 -11.74
C GLY A 47 5.86 1.24 -11.92
N LEU A 48 5.84 0.16 -11.12
CA LEU A 48 6.78 -0.97 -11.26
C LEU A 48 6.12 -2.29 -11.69
N GLY A 49 4.85 -2.25 -12.12
CA GLY A 49 4.12 -3.45 -12.55
C GLY A 49 4.04 -4.55 -11.48
N GLN A 50 4.06 -4.17 -10.19
CA GLN A 50 4.01 -5.05 -9.03
C GLN A 50 3.14 -4.47 -7.93
N LEU A 51 2.59 -5.35 -7.08
CA LEU A 51 1.89 -5.02 -5.84
C LEU A 51 2.72 -5.55 -4.63
N PRO A 52 2.62 -4.94 -3.44
CA PRO A 52 1.76 -3.82 -3.08
C PRO A 52 2.27 -2.46 -3.56
N VAL A 53 1.33 -1.51 -3.63
CA VAL A 53 1.58 -0.08 -3.88
C VAL A 53 0.83 0.73 -2.83
N LEU A 54 1.53 1.64 -2.16
CA LEU A 54 0.93 2.68 -1.35
C LEU A 54 0.81 3.95 -2.18
N GLU A 55 -0.33 4.58 -2.19
CA GLU A 55 -0.51 5.95 -2.70
C GLU A 55 -0.54 6.91 -1.51
N VAL A 56 0.24 7.99 -1.60
CA VAL A 56 0.26 9.08 -0.61
C VAL A 56 -0.06 10.38 -1.34
N ASP A 57 -1.20 10.99 -1.04
CA ASP A 57 -1.65 12.23 -1.68
C ASP A 57 -1.60 12.16 -3.23
N GLY A 58 -1.96 11.01 -3.80
CA GLY A 58 -1.95 10.74 -5.24
C GLY A 58 -0.60 10.31 -5.83
N ILE A 59 0.45 10.20 -5.02
CA ILE A 59 1.79 9.77 -5.47
C ILE A 59 2.00 8.29 -5.13
N GLU A 60 2.31 7.46 -6.13
CA GLU A 60 2.60 6.04 -5.95
C GLU A 60 3.97 5.77 -5.30
N LEU A 61 3.97 4.87 -4.30
CA LEU A 61 5.12 4.28 -3.64
C LEU A 61 5.03 2.75 -3.74
N PRO A 62 5.72 2.12 -4.71
CA PRO A 62 5.74 0.67 -4.86
C PRO A 62 6.74 0.00 -3.90
N GLN A 63 6.65 -1.34 -3.78
CA GLN A 63 7.50 -2.24 -2.96
C GLN A 63 7.20 -2.23 -1.46
N SER A 64 6.89 -3.40 -0.91
CA SER A 64 6.50 -3.55 0.51
C SER A 64 7.54 -2.99 1.48
N GLY A 65 8.81 -3.32 1.32
CA GLY A 65 9.87 -2.81 2.21
C GLY A 65 10.12 -1.30 2.09
N ALA A 66 9.74 -0.66 0.98
CA ALA A 66 9.78 0.79 0.85
C ALA A 66 8.59 1.44 1.55
N ILE A 67 7.40 0.85 1.40
CA ILE A 67 6.15 1.23 2.07
C ILE A 67 6.32 1.15 3.59
N GLU A 68 6.77 -0.01 4.12
CA GLU A 68 7.01 -0.23 5.55
C GLU A 68 8.00 0.80 6.10
N ARG A 69 9.13 1.02 5.42
CA ARG A 69 10.13 2.02 5.83
C ARG A 69 9.58 3.44 5.82
N TYR A 70 8.74 3.77 4.84
CA TYR A 70 8.10 5.08 4.75
C TYR A 70 7.17 5.31 5.95
N ILE A 71 6.24 4.38 6.21
CA ILE A 71 5.29 4.48 7.33
C ILE A 71 6.05 4.58 8.65
N GLY A 72 7.02 3.68 8.88
CA GLY A 72 7.80 3.66 10.11
C GLY A 72 8.64 4.93 10.33
N ARG A 73 9.20 5.53 9.28
CA ARG A 73 9.95 6.79 9.42
C ARG A 73 9.05 8.01 9.61
N LYS A 74 7.83 7.99 9.07
CA LYS A 74 6.91 9.12 9.16
C LYS A 74 6.12 9.14 10.47
N HIS A 75 5.80 7.96 11.00
CA HIS A 75 4.82 7.79 12.06
C HIS A 75 5.28 6.89 13.21
N GLY A 76 6.50 6.33 13.13
CA GLY A 76 7.09 5.62 14.27
C GLY A 76 7.59 6.62 15.31
N GLU A 77 7.14 6.44 16.55
CA GLU A 77 7.67 7.12 17.74
C GLU A 77 9.02 6.56 18.18
#